data_AF-A0A974V4N0-F1
#
_entry.id   AF-A0A974V4N0-F1
#
_cell.length_a   1.000
_cell.length_b   1.000
_cell.length_c   1.000
_cell.angle_alpha   90.00
_cell.angle_beta   90.00
_cell.angle_gamma   90.00
#
_symmetry.space_group_name_H-M   'P 1'
#
loop_
_entity.id
_entity.type
_entity.pdbx_description
1 polymer ?
#
loop_
_entity_poly.entity_id
_entity_poly.type
_entity_poly.pdbx_seq_one_letter_code
_entity_poly.pdbx_strand_id
1 'polypeptide(L)'
;MIAFPETFIPGYPWWLWLDSPAWGMRFVGRYHENSIALDSPRFQRLLDGARQHGITVVMGFSEQSGGSLYMAQATISAEGELVGARRKLKPTHVERTVYGEGDGSDLVVHDVAGVGRVGALCCWEHLQPLSKYAMYSMDEQVHVASWPSFSVYKGAAYALGPEVNTSASRMSAVEGQCFVIAPCAIVGDAGLELFCDTPVKDSRCSAGAGSRASSARTAARPPNRRPRTRKVCCTRTSTCRRSRWRRPPLTPWATTRDRT
;
A
#
# COMPACT_ATOMS: atom_id res chain seq x y z
N MET A 1 -4.81 -6.63 -14.05
CA MET A 1 -5.21 -5.73 -12.94
C MET A 1 -3.99 -5.32 -12.15
N ILE A 2 -3.95 -4.08 -11.64
CA ILE A 2 -2.93 -3.56 -10.71
C ILE A 2 -3.64 -3.01 -9.46
N ALA A 3 -3.13 -3.31 -8.27
CA ALA A 3 -3.66 -2.82 -7.01
C ALA A 3 -2.64 -1.96 -6.27
N PHE A 4 -3.10 -0.86 -5.68
CA PHE A 4 -2.26 0.09 -4.94
C PHE A 4 -2.48 -0.01 -3.42
N PRO A 5 -1.46 0.39 -2.63
CA PRO A 5 -1.55 0.42 -1.18
C PRO A 5 -2.68 1.29 -0.62
N GLU A 6 -2.93 1.14 0.68
CA GLU A 6 -3.89 1.98 1.41
C GLU A 6 -3.48 3.46 1.34
N THR A 7 -4.46 4.32 1.04
CA THR A 7 -4.31 5.79 0.92
C THR A 7 -3.04 6.20 0.15
N PHE A 8 -2.73 5.50 -0.94
CA PHE A 8 -1.58 5.77 -1.79
C PHE A 8 -1.56 7.21 -2.32
N ILE A 9 -2.73 7.77 -2.61
CA ILE A 9 -2.90 9.18 -2.98
C ILE A 9 -3.55 9.94 -1.80
N PRO A 10 -2.96 11.04 -1.30
CA PRO A 10 -1.64 11.58 -1.65
C PRO A 10 -0.48 10.87 -0.93
N GLY A 11 -0.78 9.85 -0.12
CA GLY A 11 0.14 9.11 0.70
C GLY A 11 -0.46 8.88 2.08
N TYR A 12 -0.11 7.76 2.71
CA TYR A 12 -0.60 7.47 4.05
C TYR A 12 -0.04 8.51 5.06
N PRO A 13 -0.88 9.09 5.94
CA PRO A 13 -0.49 10.18 6.80
C PRO A 13 0.29 9.69 8.04
N TRP A 14 1.57 9.36 7.86
CA TRP A 14 2.41 8.77 8.93
C TRP A 14 2.48 9.60 10.21
N TRP A 15 2.35 10.92 10.12
CA TRP A 15 2.42 11.83 11.28
C TRP A 15 1.34 11.54 12.34
N LEU A 16 0.22 10.92 11.96
CA LEU A 16 -0.85 10.55 12.91
C LEU A 16 -0.36 9.59 14.00
N TRP A 17 0.68 8.81 13.70
CA TRP A 17 1.25 7.82 14.60
C TRP A 17 2.49 8.31 15.34
N LEU A 18 2.90 9.58 15.19
CA LEU A 18 4.19 10.03 15.70
C LEU A 18 4.08 10.98 16.89
N ASP A 19 2.99 11.73 16.97
CA ASP A 19 2.79 12.76 17.99
C ASP A 19 1.30 13.05 18.22
N SER A 20 1.03 14.02 19.09
CA SER A 20 -0.30 14.53 19.38
C SER A 20 -0.99 15.12 18.14
N PRO A 21 -2.35 15.10 18.10
CA PRO A 21 -3.11 15.79 17.06
C PRO A 21 -2.76 17.27 16.92
N ALA A 22 -2.47 17.96 18.04
CA ALA A 22 -2.08 19.37 18.04
C ALA A 22 -0.79 19.63 17.23
N TRP A 23 0.21 18.76 17.35
CA TRP A 23 1.41 18.84 16.51
C TRP A 23 1.11 18.50 15.05
N GLY A 24 0.23 17.52 14.81
CA GLY A 24 -0.18 17.08 13.47
C GLY A 24 -1.00 18.10 12.68
N MET A 25 -1.66 19.06 13.33
CA MET A 25 -2.50 20.08 12.69
C MET A 25 -1.82 20.82 11.53
N ARG A 26 -0.51 21.04 11.63
CA ARG A 26 0.29 21.70 10.58
C ARG A 26 0.29 20.99 9.23
N PHE A 27 -0.05 19.70 9.21
CA PHE A 27 -0.10 18.89 7.98
C PHE A 27 -1.52 18.77 7.40
N VAL A 28 -2.57 18.99 8.23
CA VAL A 28 -3.95 18.68 7.87
C VAL A 28 -4.43 19.50 6.67
N GLY A 29 -4.19 20.82 6.65
CA GLY A 29 -4.63 21.69 5.55
C GLY A 29 -4.03 21.25 4.20
N ARG A 30 -2.70 21.07 4.16
CA ARG A 30 -2.02 20.56 2.95
C ARG A 30 -2.49 19.16 2.58
N TYR A 31 -2.73 18.27 3.54
CA TYR A 31 -3.20 16.92 3.25
C TYR A 31 -4.60 16.91 2.63
N HIS A 32 -5.50 17.75 3.15
CA HIS A 32 -6.84 17.95 2.63
C HIS A 32 -6.79 18.47 1.19
N GLU A 33 -5.99 19.51 0.90
CA GLU A 33 -5.80 20.06 -0.45
C GLU A 33 -5.21 19.05 -1.47
N ASN A 34 -4.50 18.03 -1.00
CA ASN A 34 -3.91 16.98 -1.84
C ASN A 34 -4.74 15.70 -1.88
N SER A 35 -5.80 15.60 -1.07
CA SER A 35 -6.82 14.56 -1.19
C SER A 35 -7.66 14.81 -2.45
N ILE A 36 -8.38 13.80 -2.92
CA ILE A 36 -9.10 13.88 -4.20
C ILE A 36 -10.57 13.48 -4.04
N ALA A 37 -11.47 14.22 -4.69
CA ALA A 37 -12.87 13.85 -4.80
C ALA A 37 -13.09 12.97 -6.04
N LEU A 38 -14.10 12.09 -6.02
CA LEU A 38 -14.42 11.18 -7.13
C LEU A 38 -14.80 11.92 -8.42
N ASP A 39 -15.43 13.09 -8.31
CA ASP A 39 -15.82 13.95 -9.43
C ASP A 39 -14.73 14.96 -9.85
N SER A 40 -13.54 14.87 -9.25
CA SER A 40 -12.47 15.83 -9.51
C SER A 40 -11.71 15.53 -10.82
N PRO A 41 -11.13 16.56 -11.47
CA PRO A 41 -10.22 16.36 -12.61
C PRO A 41 -9.00 15.49 -12.27
N ARG A 42 -8.60 15.43 -10.99
CA ARG A 42 -7.50 14.57 -10.52
C ARG A 42 -7.90 13.10 -10.54
N PHE A 43 -9.13 12.77 -10.18
CA PHE A 43 -9.67 11.42 -10.26
C PHE A 43 -9.90 10.99 -11.72
N GLN A 44 -10.38 11.90 -12.58
CA GLN A 44 -10.51 11.66 -14.01
C GLN A 44 -9.19 11.21 -14.67
N ARG A 45 -8.04 11.75 -14.23
CA ARG A 45 -6.73 11.32 -14.72
C ARG A 45 -6.40 9.86 -14.40
N LEU A 46 -6.96 9.30 -13.33
CA LEU A 46 -6.82 7.89 -12.99
C LEU A 46 -7.64 7.03 -13.94
N LEU A 47 -8.89 7.44 -14.21
CA LEU A 47 -9.78 6.81 -15.19
C LEU A 47 -9.15 6.80 -16.59
N ASP A 48 -8.65 7.95 -17.05
CA ASP A 48 -7.97 8.07 -18.34
C ASP A 48 -6.70 7.23 -18.41
N GLY A 49 -5.92 7.17 -17.33
CA GLY A 49 -4.72 6.34 -17.25
C GLY A 49 -5.04 4.85 -17.35
N ALA A 50 -6.11 4.39 -16.69
CA ALA A 50 -6.59 3.01 -16.79
C ALA A 50 -7.01 2.68 -18.24
N ARG A 51 -7.82 3.54 -18.87
CA ARG A 51 -8.27 3.42 -20.26
C ARG A 51 -7.12 3.40 -21.25
N GLN A 52 -6.18 4.34 -21.11
CA GLN A 52 -5.04 4.48 -22.01
C GLN A 52 -4.18 3.22 -22.05
N HIS A 53 -4.09 2.52 -20.92
CA HIS A 53 -3.25 1.33 -20.78
C HIS A 53 -4.04 0.01 -20.84
N GLY A 54 -5.37 0.06 -20.94
CA GLY A 54 -6.22 -1.13 -20.95
C GLY A 54 -6.06 -1.97 -19.68
N ILE A 55 -5.95 -1.32 -18.51
CA ILE A 55 -5.72 -2.00 -17.23
C ILE A 55 -6.80 -1.70 -16.20
N THR A 56 -7.30 -2.74 -15.55
CA THR A 56 -8.06 -2.58 -14.30
C THR A 56 -7.14 -2.09 -13.18
N VAL A 57 -7.59 -1.09 -12.42
CA VAL A 57 -6.86 -0.52 -11.29
C VAL A 57 -7.73 -0.56 -10.03
N VAL A 58 -7.17 -1.04 -8.91
CA VAL A 58 -7.74 -0.80 -7.57
C VAL A 58 -6.85 0.20 -6.84
N MET A 59 -7.37 1.41 -6.64
CA MET A 59 -6.61 2.54 -6.10
C MET A 59 -7.04 2.84 -4.67
N GLY A 60 -6.12 2.75 -3.70
CA GLY A 60 -6.32 3.31 -2.37
C GLY A 60 -6.01 4.80 -2.35
N PHE A 61 -6.90 5.62 -1.79
CA PHE A 61 -6.73 7.07 -1.74
C PHE A 61 -7.46 7.71 -0.54
N SER A 62 -7.07 8.94 -0.23
CA SER A 62 -7.80 9.83 0.67
C SER A 62 -8.87 10.55 -0.15
N GLU A 63 -10.12 10.15 0.05
CA GLU A 63 -11.27 10.76 -0.60
C GLU A 63 -11.67 12.05 0.11
N GLN A 64 -11.85 13.13 -0.63
CA GLN A 64 -12.45 14.35 -0.13
C GLN A 64 -13.94 14.41 -0.51
N SER A 65 -14.83 14.52 0.48
CA SER A 65 -16.27 14.64 0.25
C SER A 65 -16.90 15.53 1.31
N GLY A 66 -17.64 16.57 0.89
CA GLY A 66 -18.34 17.47 1.81
C GLY A 66 -17.44 18.17 2.84
N GLY A 67 -16.18 18.43 2.49
CA GLY A 67 -15.18 18.99 3.40
C GLY A 67 -14.53 17.97 4.35
N SER A 68 -15.03 16.74 4.41
CA SER A 68 -14.47 15.64 5.21
C SER A 68 -13.52 14.78 4.37
N LEU A 69 -12.67 14.00 5.05
CA LEU A 69 -11.78 13.03 4.43
C LEU A 69 -12.18 11.60 4.79
N TYR A 70 -12.04 10.67 3.85
CA TYR A 70 -12.31 9.25 4.06
C TYR A 70 -11.17 8.40 3.51
N MET A 71 -10.86 7.29 4.18
CA MET A 71 -9.96 6.29 3.62
C MET A 71 -10.75 5.48 2.61
N ALA A 72 -10.42 5.59 1.33
CA ALA A 72 -11.22 5.02 0.26
C ALA A 72 -10.42 4.09 -0.66
N GLN A 73 -11.14 3.20 -1.33
CA GLN A 73 -10.63 2.40 -2.45
C GLN A 73 -11.58 2.54 -3.63
N ALA A 74 -11.04 2.72 -4.84
CA ALA A 74 -11.81 2.75 -6.08
C ALA A 74 -11.34 1.64 -7.02
N THR A 75 -12.31 0.90 -7.58
CA THR A 75 -12.10 -0.09 -8.63
C THR A 75 -12.43 0.56 -9.97
N ILE A 76 -11.44 0.63 -10.85
CA ILE A 76 -11.52 1.26 -12.17
C ILE A 76 -11.34 0.16 -13.23
N SER A 77 -12.22 0.11 -14.21
CA SER A 77 -12.19 -0.89 -15.30
C SER A 77 -11.06 -0.61 -16.29
N ALA A 78 -10.78 -1.58 -17.17
CA ALA A 78 -9.78 -1.42 -18.24
C ALA A 78 -10.19 -0.38 -19.29
N GLU A 79 -11.49 -0.09 -19.39
CA GLU A 79 -12.10 0.93 -20.24
C GLU A 79 -12.04 2.32 -19.60
N GLY A 80 -11.58 2.43 -18.34
CA GLY A 80 -11.52 3.69 -17.60
C GLY A 80 -12.83 4.09 -16.94
N GLU A 81 -13.73 3.15 -16.68
CA GLU A 81 -14.97 3.43 -15.96
C GLU A 81 -14.81 3.16 -14.46
N LEU A 82 -15.46 3.97 -13.63
CA LEU A 82 -15.55 3.69 -12.20
C LEU A 82 -16.53 2.53 -11.97
N VAL A 83 -16.01 1.37 -11.60
CA VAL A 83 -16.82 0.18 -11.29
C VAL A 83 -17.47 0.32 -9.91
N GLY A 84 -16.72 0.85 -8.95
CA GLY A 84 -17.19 1.06 -7.58
C GLY A 84 -16.17 1.81 -6.76
N ALA A 85 -16.63 2.51 -5.73
CA ALA A 85 -15.82 3.14 -4.72
C ALA A 85 -16.36 2.76 -3.34
N ARG A 86 -15.45 2.58 -2.39
CA ARG A 86 -15.79 2.23 -1.01
C ARG A 86 -15.01 3.08 -0.02
N ARG A 87 -15.61 3.32 1.14
CA ARG A 87 -14.95 3.93 2.30
C ARG A 87 -14.68 2.87 3.37
N LYS A 88 -13.54 2.99 4.06
CA LYS A 88 -13.17 2.15 5.19
C LYS A 88 -14.24 2.26 6.27
N LEU A 89 -14.79 1.12 6.70
CA LEU A 89 -15.89 1.06 7.65
C LEU A 89 -15.53 1.76 8.97
N LYS A 90 -14.31 1.51 9.48
CA LYS A 90 -13.81 2.10 10.72
C LYS A 90 -12.33 2.45 10.59
N PRO A 91 -11.95 3.74 10.51
CA PRO A 91 -10.57 4.17 10.66
C PRO A 91 -9.98 3.67 11.98
N THR A 92 -8.75 3.18 11.94
CA THR A 92 -8.09 2.49 13.04
C THR A 92 -7.36 3.50 13.93
N HIS A 93 -7.65 3.45 15.23
CA HIS A 93 -6.96 4.21 16.27
C HIS A 93 -6.87 5.71 15.93
N VAL A 94 -5.66 6.23 15.69
CA VAL A 94 -5.36 7.64 15.39
C VAL A 94 -5.85 8.10 14.02
N GLU A 95 -6.15 7.19 13.10
CA GLU A 95 -6.74 7.53 11.79
C GLU A 95 -8.06 8.31 11.96
N ARG A 96 -8.79 8.08 13.07
CA ARG A 96 -10.03 8.80 13.43
C ARG A 96 -9.86 10.29 13.67
N THR A 97 -8.62 10.77 13.82
CA THR A 97 -8.33 12.19 13.97
C THR A 97 -8.37 12.96 12.64
N VAL A 98 -8.37 12.24 11.51
CA VAL A 98 -8.40 12.82 10.16
C VAL A 98 -9.56 12.29 9.33
N TYR A 99 -9.89 11.01 9.44
CA TYR A 99 -10.87 10.36 8.57
C TYR A 99 -12.21 10.12 9.24
N GLY A 100 -13.27 10.34 8.46
CA GLY A 100 -14.61 9.87 8.76
C GLY A 100 -14.77 8.37 8.49
N GLU A 101 -15.90 7.83 8.93
CA GLU A 101 -16.28 6.42 8.78
C GLU A 101 -17.09 6.21 7.50
N GLY A 102 -16.87 5.08 6.83
CA GLY A 102 -17.80 4.53 5.85
C GLY A 102 -18.94 3.77 6.53
N ASP A 103 -19.81 3.16 5.73
CA ASP A 103 -20.85 2.27 6.21
C ASP A 103 -20.78 0.89 5.53
N GLY A 104 -21.70 0.00 5.89
CA GLY A 104 -21.71 -1.38 5.38
C GLY A 104 -22.23 -1.51 3.95
N SER A 105 -22.84 -0.46 3.37
CA SER A 105 -23.35 -0.51 1.99
C SER A 105 -22.23 -0.53 0.94
N ASP A 106 -21.03 -0.12 1.34
CA ASP A 106 -19.80 -0.15 0.54
C ASP A 106 -19.09 -1.53 0.53
N LEU A 107 -19.59 -2.51 1.30
CA LEU A 107 -19.07 -3.88 1.28
C LEU A 107 -19.69 -4.63 0.10
N VAL A 108 -19.14 -4.40 -1.09
CA VAL A 108 -19.63 -4.94 -2.36
C VAL A 108 -18.52 -5.65 -3.12
N VAL A 109 -18.85 -6.81 -3.69
CA VAL A 109 -18.01 -7.51 -4.68
C VAL A 109 -18.50 -7.14 -6.06
N HIS A 110 -17.59 -6.66 -6.92
CA HIS A 110 -17.93 -6.19 -8.26
C HIS A 110 -17.50 -7.20 -9.33
N ASP A 111 -18.36 -7.45 -10.31
CA ASP A 111 -17.98 -8.17 -11.53
C ASP A 111 -17.13 -7.26 -12.42
N VAL A 112 -15.85 -7.59 -12.56
CA VAL A 112 -14.89 -6.84 -13.37
C VAL A 112 -14.52 -7.64 -14.61
N ALA A 113 -14.86 -7.10 -15.78
CA ALA A 113 -14.59 -7.72 -17.07
C ALA A 113 -13.11 -8.09 -17.22
N GLY A 114 -12.85 -9.35 -17.62
CA GLY A 114 -11.48 -9.88 -17.79
C GLY A 114 -10.71 -10.18 -16.50
N VAL A 115 -11.30 -9.95 -15.32
CA VAL A 115 -10.68 -10.26 -14.01
C VAL A 115 -11.51 -11.25 -13.20
N GLY A 116 -12.82 -11.06 -13.13
CA GLY A 116 -13.75 -11.85 -12.30
C GLY A 116 -14.39 -11.01 -11.21
N ARG A 117 -14.90 -11.65 -10.15
CA ARG A 117 -15.51 -10.99 -8.99
C ARG A 117 -14.44 -10.43 -8.06
N VAL A 118 -14.33 -9.10 -8.03
CA VAL A 118 -13.31 -8.37 -7.28
C VAL A 118 -13.94 -7.68 -6.08
N GLY A 119 -13.44 -7.99 -4.89
CA GLY A 119 -13.72 -7.21 -3.69
C GLY A 119 -12.46 -6.58 -3.13
N ALA A 120 -12.65 -5.66 -2.19
CA ALA A 120 -11.57 -4.88 -1.62
C ALA A 120 -11.86 -4.54 -0.16
N LEU A 121 -10.84 -4.68 0.68
CA LEU A 121 -10.82 -4.19 2.06
C LEU A 121 -9.48 -3.48 2.31
N CYS A 122 -9.41 -2.67 3.36
CA CYS A 122 -8.16 -2.03 3.75
C CYS A 122 -7.81 -2.24 5.22
N CYS A 123 -6.51 -2.49 5.44
CA CYS A 123 -5.89 -2.58 6.76
C CYS A 123 -6.65 -3.51 7.73
N TRP A 124 -7.14 -3.00 8.86
CA TRP A 124 -7.72 -3.85 9.91
C TRP A 124 -9.17 -4.30 9.66
N GLU A 125 -9.76 -3.94 8.51
CA GLU A 125 -11.00 -4.59 8.06
C GLU A 125 -10.80 -6.10 7.85
N HIS A 126 -9.58 -6.54 7.52
CA HIS A 126 -9.24 -7.96 7.40
C HIS A 126 -9.22 -8.71 8.76
N LEU A 127 -9.26 -7.99 9.88
CA LEU A 127 -9.39 -8.57 11.21
C LEU A 127 -10.83 -8.54 11.73
N GLN A 128 -11.77 -7.98 10.95
CA GLN A 128 -13.19 -7.93 11.28
C GLN A 128 -13.91 -9.13 10.63
N PRO A 129 -14.38 -10.11 11.42
CA PRO A 129 -14.98 -11.33 10.85
C PRO A 129 -16.20 -11.04 9.97
N LEU A 130 -17.05 -10.10 10.35
CA LEU A 130 -18.25 -9.74 9.59
C LEU A 130 -17.92 -9.09 8.25
N SER A 131 -16.91 -8.22 8.20
CA SER A 131 -16.47 -7.57 6.96
C SER A 131 -15.97 -8.62 5.96
N LYS A 132 -15.12 -9.56 6.42
CA LYS A 132 -14.66 -10.67 5.58
C LYS A 132 -15.79 -11.60 5.13
N TYR A 133 -16.66 -11.99 6.06
CA TYR A 133 -17.79 -12.87 5.76
C TYR A 133 -18.72 -12.26 4.72
N ALA A 134 -18.98 -10.94 4.78
CA ALA A 134 -19.76 -10.25 3.76
C ALA A 134 -19.15 -10.44 2.36
N MET A 135 -17.84 -10.24 2.21
CA MET A 135 -17.14 -10.44 0.92
C MET A 135 -17.23 -11.89 0.45
N TYR A 136 -17.01 -12.86 1.34
CA TYR A 136 -17.08 -14.28 0.99
C TYR A 136 -18.50 -14.70 0.57
N SER A 137 -19.53 -14.16 1.24
CA SER A 137 -20.93 -14.47 0.94
C SER A 137 -21.39 -13.99 -0.44
N MET A 138 -20.61 -13.12 -1.08
CA MET A 138 -20.81 -12.63 -2.45
C MET A 138 -19.86 -13.33 -3.45
N ASP A 139 -19.32 -14.48 -3.09
CA ASP A 139 -18.45 -15.34 -3.91
C ASP A 139 -17.21 -14.63 -4.48
N GLU A 140 -16.58 -13.74 -3.70
CA GLU A 140 -15.36 -13.04 -4.10
C GLU A 140 -14.28 -13.98 -4.68
N GLN A 141 -13.76 -13.67 -5.87
CA GLN A 141 -12.74 -14.49 -6.54
C GLN A 141 -11.34 -13.88 -6.42
N VAL A 142 -11.27 -12.55 -6.44
CA VAL A 142 -10.02 -11.79 -6.27
C VAL A 142 -10.24 -10.73 -5.20
N HIS A 143 -9.47 -10.82 -4.13
CA HIS A 143 -9.51 -9.91 -3.01
C HIS A 143 -8.33 -8.94 -3.02
N VAL A 144 -8.61 -7.63 -2.99
CA VAL A 144 -7.57 -6.61 -2.82
C VAL A 144 -7.47 -6.17 -1.38
N ALA A 145 -6.36 -6.55 -0.74
CA ALA A 145 -6.03 -6.20 0.63
C ALA A 145 -5.07 -5.02 0.67
N SER A 146 -5.58 -3.80 0.59
CA SER A 146 -4.73 -2.60 0.63
C SER A 146 -4.22 -2.34 2.04
N TRP A 147 -2.89 -2.34 2.20
CA TRP A 147 -2.24 -2.09 3.49
C TRP A 147 -1.47 -0.77 3.50
N PRO A 148 -1.34 -0.13 4.67
CA PRO A 148 -0.34 0.88 4.89
C PRO A 148 1.03 0.17 4.99
N SER A 149 2.11 0.90 5.20
CA SER A 149 3.38 0.36 5.69
C SER A 149 3.26 -0.21 7.11
N PHE A 150 4.03 -1.25 7.39
CA PHE A 150 4.20 -1.84 8.73
C PHE A 150 5.41 -1.28 9.47
N SER A 151 5.82 -0.05 9.13
CA SER A 151 7.05 0.57 9.60
C SER A 151 6.93 1.35 10.91
N VAL A 152 5.70 1.55 11.40
CA VAL A 152 5.44 2.25 12.67
C VAL A 152 5.52 1.28 13.85
N TYR A 153 6.06 1.76 14.97
CA TYR A 153 6.13 1.05 16.26
C TYR A 153 6.74 -0.35 16.18
N LYS A 154 7.75 -0.52 15.32
CA LYS A 154 8.46 -1.79 15.15
C LYS A 154 9.03 -2.26 16.49
N GLY A 155 8.63 -3.47 16.91
CA GLY A 155 9.04 -4.06 18.19
C GLY A 155 8.26 -3.57 19.41
N ALA A 156 7.42 -2.53 19.26
CA ALA A 156 6.58 -2.01 20.34
C ALA A 156 5.11 -2.40 20.17
N ALA A 157 4.62 -2.53 18.93
CA ALA A 157 3.24 -2.93 18.63
C ALA A 157 3.21 -4.08 17.63
N TYR A 158 3.28 -5.33 18.13
CA TYR A 158 3.28 -6.53 17.29
C TYR A 158 2.09 -6.59 16.32
N ALA A 159 0.91 -6.13 16.77
CA ALA A 159 -0.30 -6.10 15.96
C ALA A 159 -0.20 -5.22 14.70
N LEU A 160 0.64 -4.17 14.72
CA LEU A 160 0.90 -3.31 13.56
C LEU A 160 2.07 -3.81 12.70
N GLY A 161 2.72 -4.90 13.14
CA GLY A 161 3.87 -5.47 12.47
C GLY A 161 3.53 -6.25 11.20
N PRO A 162 4.54 -6.52 10.36
CA PRO A 162 4.34 -7.21 9.09
C PRO A 162 3.83 -8.65 9.25
N GLU A 163 4.19 -9.33 10.35
CA GLU A 163 3.80 -10.74 10.56
C GLU A 163 2.29 -10.90 10.72
N VAL A 164 1.66 -10.13 11.61
CA VAL A 164 0.21 -10.16 11.84
C VAL A 164 -0.55 -9.76 10.58
N ASN A 165 -0.17 -8.65 9.97
CA ASN A 165 -0.92 -8.09 8.84
C ASN A 165 -0.74 -8.91 7.55
N THR A 166 0.44 -9.49 7.31
CA THR A 166 0.63 -10.47 6.23
C THR A 166 -0.16 -11.74 6.50
N SER A 167 -0.24 -12.18 7.76
CA SER A 167 -1.05 -13.35 8.13
C SER A 167 -2.54 -13.08 7.92
N ALA A 168 -3.04 -11.87 8.20
CA ALA A 168 -4.42 -11.49 7.92
C ALA A 168 -4.76 -11.64 6.43
N SER A 169 -3.91 -11.16 5.52
CA SER A 169 -4.10 -11.37 4.07
C SER A 169 -4.06 -12.85 3.67
N ARG A 170 -3.17 -13.65 4.26
CA ARG A 170 -3.12 -15.10 3.99
C ARG A 170 -4.37 -15.80 4.50
N MET A 171 -4.85 -15.42 5.68
CA MET A 171 -6.10 -15.94 6.24
C MET A 171 -7.28 -15.58 5.35
N SER A 172 -7.35 -14.36 4.81
CA SER A 172 -8.40 -13.99 3.86
C SER A 172 -8.43 -14.90 2.62
N ALA A 173 -7.25 -15.26 2.08
CA ALA A 173 -7.17 -16.19 0.95
C ALA A 173 -7.67 -17.60 1.32
N VAL A 174 -7.30 -18.09 2.50
CA VAL A 174 -7.66 -19.45 2.95
C VAL A 174 -9.12 -19.53 3.35
N GLU A 175 -9.65 -18.57 4.09
CA GLU A 175 -11.05 -18.57 4.51
C GLU A 175 -11.99 -18.32 3.32
N GLY A 176 -11.65 -17.35 2.45
CA GLY A 176 -12.48 -16.98 1.30
C GLY A 176 -12.29 -17.88 0.07
N GLN A 177 -11.29 -18.77 0.08
CA GLN A 177 -10.92 -19.60 -1.08
C GLN A 177 -10.69 -18.76 -2.36
N CYS A 178 -10.14 -17.56 -2.19
CA CYS A 178 -9.97 -16.56 -3.25
C CYS A 178 -8.50 -16.16 -3.43
N PHE A 179 -8.18 -15.54 -4.56
CA PHE A 179 -6.84 -14.97 -4.78
C PHE A 179 -6.70 -13.64 -4.02
N VAL A 180 -5.63 -13.45 -3.26
CA VAL A 180 -5.38 -12.19 -2.55
C VAL A 180 -4.22 -11.40 -3.16
N ILE A 181 -4.45 -10.14 -3.48
CA ILE A 181 -3.43 -9.15 -3.85
C ILE A 181 -3.29 -8.16 -2.69
N ALA A 182 -2.13 -8.15 -2.02
CA ALA A 182 -1.90 -7.38 -0.81
C ALA A 182 -0.84 -6.28 -0.99
N PRO A 183 -1.13 -5.17 -1.70
CA PRO A 183 -0.18 -4.09 -1.86
C PRO A 183 0.03 -3.35 -0.52
N CYS A 184 1.28 -2.99 -0.23
CA CYS A 184 1.69 -2.35 1.02
C CYS A 184 2.52 -1.09 0.70
N ALA A 185 2.24 0.00 1.40
CA ALA A 185 2.95 1.26 1.21
C ALA A 185 4.38 1.19 1.75
N ILE A 186 5.23 2.08 1.27
CA ILE A 186 6.60 2.25 1.78
C ILE A 186 6.76 3.63 2.41
N VAL A 187 7.46 3.68 3.54
CA VAL A 187 7.94 4.94 4.11
C VAL A 187 9.27 5.26 3.43
N GLY A 188 9.30 6.30 2.61
CA GLY A 188 10.51 6.81 1.98
C GLY A 188 11.26 7.82 2.87
N ASP A 189 12.50 8.14 2.48
CA ASP A 189 13.34 9.05 3.25
C ASP A 189 12.74 10.45 3.43
N ALA A 190 12.06 10.96 2.40
CA ALA A 190 11.35 12.24 2.48
C ALA A 190 10.24 12.25 3.54
N GLY A 191 9.53 11.12 3.71
CA GLY A 191 8.51 10.97 4.75
C GLY A 191 9.14 10.98 6.14
N LEU A 192 10.24 10.24 6.33
CA LEU A 192 10.97 10.26 7.59
C LEU A 192 11.53 11.66 7.91
N GLU A 193 12.13 12.34 6.94
CA GLU A 193 12.65 13.71 7.14
C GLU A 193 11.54 14.71 7.51
N LEU A 194 10.35 14.55 6.92
CA LEU A 194 9.23 15.44 7.19
C LEU A 194 8.57 15.17 8.54
N PHE A 195 8.46 13.91 8.95
CA PHE A 195 7.64 13.52 10.10
C PHE A 195 8.44 13.14 11.35
N CYS A 196 9.71 12.73 11.21
CA CYS A 196 10.56 12.30 12.32
C CYS A 196 11.55 13.40 12.72
N ASP A 197 11.03 14.48 13.30
CA ASP A 197 11.83 15.66 13.71
C ASP A 197 12.53 15.52 15.07
N THR A 198 12.36 14.39 15.75
CA THR A 198 13.00 14.10 17.04
C THR A 198 13.50 12.65 17.11
N PRO A 199 14.50 12.35 17.98
CA PRO A 199 14.99 10.98 18.17
C PRO A 199 13.91 9.98 18.58
N VAL A 200 12.89 10.45 19.32
CA VAL A 200 11.75 9.62 19.72
C VAL A 200 10.93 9.22 18.50
N LYS A 201 10.68 10.14 17.56
CA LYS A 201 9.92 9.83 16.33
C LYS A 201 10.72 8.96 15.37
N ASP A 202 12.02 9.20 15.25
CA ASP A 202 12.94 8.34 14.49
C ASP A 202 12.91 6.89 15.01
N SER A 203 12.80 6.69 16.32
CA SER A 203 12.69 5.34 16.90
C SER A 203 11.33 4.66 16.64
N ARG A 204 10.29 5.45 16.30
CA ARG A 204 8.91 4.99 16.13
C ARG A 204 8.56 4.70 14.67
N CYS A 205 9.32 5.16 13.69
CA CYS A 205 9.05 4.92 12.27
C CYS A 205 10.34 4.63 11.52
N SER A 206 10.29 3.61 10.65
CA SER A 206 11.45 3.15 9.88
C SER A 206 11.20 3.21 8.38
N ALA A 207 12.26 3.32 7.57
CA ALA A 207 12.13 3.33 6.12
C ALA A 207 11.74 1.94 5.59
N GLY A 208 10.90 1.92 4.54
CA GLY A 208 10.41 0.72 3.85
C GLY A 208 9.00 0.29 4.28
N ALA A 209 8.72 -1.01 4.12
CA ALA A 209 7.42 -1.64 4.37
C ALA A 209 7.37 -2.41 5.72
N GLY A 210 8.33 -2.21 6.62
CA GLY A 210 8.41 -2.89 7.92
C GLY A 210 9.00 -4.32 7.92
N SER A 211 8.95 -5.05 6.80
CA SER A 211 9.38 -6.46 6.69
C SER A 211 10.90 -6.68 6.51
N ARG A 212 11.67 -5.64 6.12
CA ARG A 212 13.14 -5.63 6.15
C ARG A 212 13.64 -4.26 6.57
N ALA A 213 14.62 -4.22 7.48
CA ALA A 213 15.36 -2.99 7.74
C ALA A 213 16.06 -2.59 6.45
N SER A 214 15.67 -1.47 5.85
CA SER A 214 16.60 -0.73 5.00
C SER A 214 17.76 -0.30 5.90
N SER A 215 18.99 -0.49 5.42
CA SER A 215 20.21 -0.18 6.16
C SER A 215 20.10 1.18 6.84
N ALA A 216 20.49 1.24 8.12
CA ALA A 216 20.53 2.46 8.92
C ALA A 216 20.99 3.67 8.10
N ARG A 217 20.32 4.82 8.30
CA ARG A 217 20.79 6.11 7.82
C ARG A 217 22.23 6.26 8.26
N THR A 218 23.17 6.08 7.33
CA THR A 218 24.55 6.52 7.54
C THR A 218 24.43 8.02 7.71
N ALA A 219 24.69 8.52 8.92
CA ALA A 219 24.66 9.93 9.25
C ALA A 219 25.75 10.66 8.44
N ALA A 220 25.46 10.96 7.17
CA ALA A 220 26.32 11.77 6.32
C ALA A 220 25.87 13.21 6.44
N ARG A 221 26.15 13.83 7.59
CA ARG A 221 26.24 15.29 7.69
C ARG A 221 27.63 15.64 7.15
N PRO A 222 27.80 16.22 5.94
CA PRO A 222 29.13 16.54 5.47
C PRO A 222 29.68 17.73 6.27
N PRO A 223 30.92 17.67 6.80
CA PRO A 223 31.56 18.87 7.28
C PRO A 223 31.88 19.76 6.07
N ASN A 224 31.50 21.02 6.20
CA ASN A 224 31.78 22.17 5.37
C ASN A 224 33.08 22.01 4.52
N ARG A 225 32.95 21.76 3.20
CA ARG A 225 34.10 21.66 2.28
C ARG A 225 34.26 22.96 1.47
N ARG A 226 35.32 23.71 1.78
CA ARG A 226 35.94 24.72 0.90
C ARG A 226 36.50 24.07 -0.39
N PRO A 227 36.68 24.81 -1.49
CA PRO A 227 36.75 24.22 -2.83
C PRO A 227 38.12 23.63 -3.22
N ARG A 228 38.02 22.44 -3.81
CA ARG A 228 38.86 21.71 -4.80
C ARG A 228 40.26 22.22 -5.15
N THR A 229 41.20 21.26 -5.14
CA THR A 229 42.24 21.13 -6.19
C THR A 229 42.18 19.73 -6.81
N ARG A 230 42.28 19.70 -8.14
CA ARG A 230 42.17 18.52 -9.02
C ARG A 230 43.43 17.66 -8.96
N LYS A 231 43.29 16.33 -8.96
CA LYS A 231 44.22 15.43 -9.67
C LYS A 231 43.44 14.32 -10.36
N VAL A 232 43.59 14.29 -11.67
CA VAL A 232 43.14 13.25 -12.60
C VAL A 232 44.10 12.07 -12.48
N CYS A 233 43.58 10.85 -12.41
CA CYS A 233 44.35 9.66 -12.78
C CYS A 233 43.46 8.76 -13.63
N CYS A 234 43.92 8.50 -14.84
CA CYS A 234 43.30 7.71 -15.88
C CYS A 234 44.17 6.47 -16.06
N THR A 235 43.63 5.25 -16.00
CA THR A 235 44.18 4.09 -16.74
C THR A 235 43.20 2.91 -16.82
N ARG A 236 42.75 2.67 -18.06
CA ARG A 236 42.73 1.40 -18.83
C ARG A 236 42.13 0.09 -18.26
N THR A 237 40.99 -0.28 -18.87
CA THR A 237 40.68 -1.52 -19.63
C THR A 237 41.29 -2.88 -19.22
N SER A 238 40.43 -3.88 -18.98
CA SER A 238 40.53 -5.23 -19.59
C SER A 238 39.28 -6.12 -19.39
N THR A 239 38.66 -6.47 -20.53
CA THR A 239 38.11 -7.78 -20.97
C THR A 239 37.52 -8.83 -20.01
N CYS A 240 36.21 -9.03 -20.16
CA CYS A 240 35.48 -10.25 -20.58
C CYS A 240 35.94 -11.65 -20.08
N ARG A 241 35.06 -12.34 -19.33
CA ARG A 241 34.72 -13.78 -19.56
C ARG A 241 33.35 -14.13 -18.94
N ARG A 242 32.42 -14.58 -19.80
CA ARG A 242 31.14 -15.18 -19.42
C ARG A 242 31.35 -16.65 -19.04
N SER A 243 30.94 -17.06 -17.85
CA SER A 243 30.80 -18.48 -17.48
C SER A 243 29.33 -18.91 -17.59
N ARG A 244 29.07 -19.86 -18.49
CA ARG A 244 27.78 -20.54 -18.68
C ARG A 244 27.44 -21.38 -17.45
N TRP A 245 26.27 -21.17 -16.86
CA TRP A 245 25.65 -22.10 -15.93
C TRP A 245 24.85 -23.15 -16.70
N ARG A 246 25.19 -24.44 -16.54
CA ARG A 246 24.39 -25.57 -17.03
C ARG A 246 23.34 -25.92 -15.98
N ARG A 247 22.07 -26.05 -16.40
CA ARG A 247 20.98 -26.60 -15.57
C ARG A 247 21.02 -28.14 -15.59
N PRO A 248 20.77 -28.83 -14.47
CA PRO A 248 20.49 -30.27 -14.48
C PRO A 248 19.04 -30.55 -14.95
N PRO A 249 18.77 -31.75 -15.52
CA PRO A 249 17.46 -32.10 -16.07
C PRO A 249 16.42 -32.39 -14.98
N LEU A 250 15.16 -32.04 -15.28
CA LEU A 250 13.97 -32.34 -14.48
C LEU A 250 13.48 -33.76 -14.79
N THR A 251 13.24 -34.56 -13.77
CA THR A 251 12.53 -35.85 -13.84
C THR A 251 11.02 -35.62 -13.85
N PRO A 252 10.21 -36.33 -14.68
CA PRO A 252 8.76 -36.20 -14.66
C PRO A 252 8.15 -37.02 -13.51
N TRP A 253 7.25 -36.40 -12.75
CA TRP A 253 6.38 -37.12 -11.82
C TRP A 253 5.19 -37.71 -12.59
N ALA A 254 5.00 -39.01 -12.40
CA ALA A 254 3.96 -39.81 -13.01
C ALA A 254 2.56 -39.46 -12.47
N THR A 255 1.61 -39.41 -13.40
CA THR A 255 0.17 -39.35 -13.18
C THR A 255 -0.39 -40.72 -12.76
N THR A 256 -1.12 -40.77 -11.66
CA THR A 256 -2.10 -41.83 -11.34
C THR A 256 -3.37 -41.16 -10.81
N ARG A 257 -4.41 -41.09 -11.65
CA ARG A 257 -5.63 -41.92 -11.60
C ARG A 257 -6.51 -41.67 -10.37
N ASP A 258 -7.56 -40.88 -10.61
CA ASP A 258 -8.96 -41.32 -10.63
C ASP A 258 -9.41 -42.29 -9.53
N ARG A 259 -10.33 -41.82 -8.69
CA ARG A 259 -11.32 -42.63 -7.95
C ARG A 259 -12.42 -41.72 -7.37
N THR A 260 -13.62 -41.92 -7.95
CA THR A 260 -14.98 -41.85 -7.38
C THR A 260 -15.44 -40.57 -6.71
#